data_AF-A0A9E2JPJ6-F1
#
_entry.id   AF-A0A9E2JPJ6-F1
#
_cell.length_a   1.000
_cell.length_b   1.000
_cell.length_c   1.000
_cell.angle_alpha   90.00
_cell.angle_beta   90.00
_cell.angle_gamma   90.00
#
_symmetry.space_group_name_H-M   'P 1'
#
loop_
_entity.id
_entity.type
_entity.pdbx_description
1 polymer ?
#
loop_
_entity_poly.entity_id
_entity_poly.type
_entity_poly.pdbx_seq_one_letter_code
_entity_poly.pdbx_strand_id
1 'polypeptide(L)'
;MPRRAAHEVLHHERTFGVMEDAAARCDWAEVKVRRLSSAAVAILGFGPSGRRPYGSFRPWATLSGSPRARQETQLERVTYLSGPQAVHDAAEEANYQINALPLTEATEMPSVWGSSHG
;
A
#
# COMPACT_ATOMS: atom_id res chain seq x y z
N MET A 1 8.34 0.94 10.56
CA MET A 1 7.73 0.81 9.22
C MET A 1 6.30 0.26 9.22
N PRO A 2 5.98 -0.95 9.76
CA PRO A 2 4.65 -1.55 9.55
C PRO A 2 3.48 -0.73 10.13
N ARG A 3 3.67 -0.12 11.32
CA ARG A 3 2.66 0.77 11.92
C ARG A 3 2.43 2.06 11.13
N ARG A 4 3.46 2.60 10.47
CA ARG A 4 3.34 3.85 9.71
C ARG A 4 2.54 3.64 8.43
N ALA A 5 2.80 2.55 7.68
CA ALA A 5 2.01 2.26 6.49
C ALA A 5 0.52 2.08 6.81
N ALA A 6 0.19 1.34 7.87
CA ALA A 6 -1.20 1.20 8.31
C ALA A 6 -1.80 2.53 8.79
N HIS A 7 -1.02 3.37 9.48
CA HIS A 7 -1.41 4.72 9.86
C HIS A 7 -1.77 5.58 8.64
N GLU A 8 -0.89 5.66 7.63
CA GLU A 8 -1.13 6.48 6.45
C GLU A 8 -2.36 6.00 5.66
N VAL A 9 -2.52 4.69 5.47
CA VAL A 9 -3.70 4.14 4.79
C VAL A 9 -4.97 4.47 5.56
N LEU A 10 -4.97 4.34 6.90
CA LEU A 10 -6.12 4.74 7.72
C LEU A 10 -6.37 6.24 7.64
N HIS A 11 -5.32 7.06 7.64
CA HIS A 11 -5.43 8.51 7.52
C HIS A 11 -6.13 8.90 6.21
N HIS A 12 -5.77 8.26 5.10
CA HIS A 12 -6.43 8.47 3.81
C HIS A 12 -7.87 7.92 3.79
N GLU A 13 -8.09 6.67 4.20
CA GLU A 13 -9.43 6.05 4.20
C GLU A 13 -10.42 6.82 5.08
N ARG A 14 -9.94 7.44 6.16
CA ARG A 14 -10.75 8.22 7.11
C ARG A 14 -10.75 9.71 6.82
N THR A 15 -10.19 10.11 5.68
CA THR A 15 -10.22 11.49 5.18
C THR A 15 -9.71 12.49 6.21
N PHE A 16 -8.72 12.11 7.03
CA PHE A 16 -8.24 12.95 8.12
C PHE A 16 -7.60 14.24 7.61
N GLY A 17 -6.86 14.22 6.49
CA GLY A 17 -6.36 15.45 5.88
C GLY A 17 -7.45 16.46 5.53
N VAL A 18 -8.63 16.00 5.07
CA VAL A 18 -9.77 16.89 4.79
C VAL A 18 -10.33 17.50 6.08
N MET A 19 -10.39 16.71 7.15
CA MET A 19 -10.83 17.17 8.47
C MET A 19 -9.82 18.16 9.08
N GLU A 20 -8.52 17.92 8.90
CA GLU A 20 -7.46 18.83 9.33
C GLU A 20 -7.56 20.18 8.60
N ASP A 21 -7.78 20.16 7.28
CA ASP A 21 -8.00 21.37 6.47
C ASP A 21 -9.26 22.13 6.89
N ALA A 22 -10.36 21.42 7.17
CA ALA A 22 -11.61 22.03 7.65
C ALA A 22 -11.45 22.65 9.04
N ALA A 23 -10.78 21.93 9.95
CA ALA A 23 -10.47 22.41 11.30
C ALA A 23 -9.59 23.67 11.26
N ALA A 24 -8.61 23.73 10.36
CA ALA A 24 -7.77 24.91 10.16
C ALA A 24 -8.57 26.15 9.71
N ARG A 25 -9.73 25.96 9.09
CA ARG A 25 -10.67 27.02 8.69
C ARG A 25 -11.79 27.25 9.71
N CYS A 26 -11.75 26.59 10.87
CA CYS A 26 -12.84 26.58 11.86
C CYS A 26 -14.20 26.19 11.28
N ASP A 27 -14.19 25.33 10.26
CA ASP A 27 -15.39 24.87 9.56
C ASP A 27 -15.71 23.42 9.93
N TRP A 28 -16.98 23.15 10.21
CA TRP A 28 -17.47 21.81 10.45
C TRP A 28 -18.09 21.24 9.17
N ALA A 29 -17.36 20.34 8.51
CA ALA A 29 -17.82 19.67 7.31
C ALA A 29 -18.14 18.18 7.59
N GLU A 30 -19.31 17.72 7.16
CA GLU A 30 -19.59 16.29 7.11
C GLU A 30 -18.81 15.65 5.95
N VAL A 31 -17.90 14.73 6.28
CA VAL A 31 -17.04 14.07 5.27
C VAL A 31 -17.53 12.65 5.02
N LYS A 32 -17.73 12.30 3.74
CA LYS A 32 -18.12 10.96 3.34
C LYS A 32 -16.92 10.02 3.44
N VAL A 33 -16.97 9.10 4.41
CA VAL A 33 -15.92 8.12 4.67
C VAL A 33 -16.21 6.80 3.95
N ARG A 34 -15.18 6.17 3.37
CA ARG A 34 -15.29 4.85 2.75
C ARG A 34 -15.27 3.73 3.80
N ARG A 35 -15.91 2.58 3.51
CA ARG A 35 -15.79 1.40 4.37
C ARG A 35 -14.37 0.84 4.31
N LEU A 36 -13.72 0.69 5.46
CA LEU A 36 -12.35 0.16 5.54
C LEU A 36 -12.18 -1.20 4.86
N SER A 37 -13.18 -2.08 4.97
CA SER A 37 -13.18 -3.41 4.36
C SER A 37 -13.07 -3.42 2.83
N SER A 38 -13.26 -2.27 2.17
CA SER A 38 -13.09 -2.11 0.73
C SER A 38 -11.67 -1.68 0.32
N ALA A 39 -10.78 -1.45 1.29
CA ALA A 39 -9.40 -1.12 1.00
C ALA A 39 -8.64 -2.34 0.47
N ALA A 40 -8.15 -2.23 -0.75
CA ALA A 40 -7.19 -3.14 -1.37
C ALA A 40 -5.78 -2.56 -1.25
N VAL A 41 -4.86 -3.32 -0.65
CA VAL A 41 -3.48 -2.90 -0.41
C VAL A 41 -2.52 -3.90 -1.05
N ALA A 42 -1.71 -3.42 -1.99
CA ALA A 42 -0.62 -4.19 -2.57
C ALA A 42 0.67 -3.99 -1.77
N ILE A 43 1.34 -5.08 -1.41
CA ILE A 43 2.67 -5.05 -0.80
C ILE A 43 3.67 -5.60 -1.83
N LEU A 44 4.41 -4.68 -2.44
CA LEU A 44 5.43 -5.01 -3.43
C LEU A 44 6.66 -5.54 -2.70
N GLY A 45 6.99 -6.81 -2.93
CA GLY A 45 8.05 -7.51 -2.20
C GLY A 45 7.56 -8.13 -0.90
N PHE A 46 7.10 -9.39 -0.97
CA PHE A 46 6.54 -10.11 0.18
C PHE A 46 7.56 -10.96 0.96
N GLY A 47 8.76 -10.40 1.18
CA GLY A 47 9.81 -10.99 2.02
C GLY A 47 9.58 -10.74 3.52
N PRO A 48 10.57 -11.03 4.40
CA PRO A 48 10.45 -10.82 5.84
C PRO A 48 9.99 -9.39 6.21
N SER A 49 10.50 -8.37 5.52
CA SER A 49 10.10 -6.98 5.72
C SER A 49 8.68 -6.69 5.23
N GLY A 50 8.32 -7.16 4.04
CA GLY A 50 6.98 -7.00 3.47
C GLY A 50 5.88 -7.77 4.21
N ARG A 51 6.23 -8.81 4.97
CA ARG A 51 5.30 -9.52 5.85
C ARG A 51 4.99 -8.78 7.15
N ARG A 52 5.86 -7.87 7.61
CA ARG A 52 5.68 -7.15 8.89
C ARG A 52 4.37 -6.35 8.98
N PRO A 53 3.87 -5.67 7.93
CA PRO A 53 2.64 -4.91 7.99
C PRO A 53 1.38 -5.79 8.01
N TYR A 54 1.48 -7.07 7.66
CA TYR A 54 0.33 -7.99 7.56
C TYR A 54 -0.60 -7.91 8.77
N GLY A 55 -0.06 -8.01 9.99
CA GLY A 55 -0.86 -7.99 11.21
C GLY A 55 -1.63 -6.69 11.42
N SER A 56 -1.13 -5.57 10.89
CA SER A 56 -1.79 -4.27 10.98
C SER A 56 -2.92 -4.10 9.95
N PHE A 57 -2.85 -4.79 8.82
CA PHE A 57 -3.83 -4.69 7.72
C PHE A 57 -4.87 -5.82 7.70
N ARG A 58 -4.50 -7.03 8.14
CA ARG A 58 -5.36 -8.23 8.13
C ARG A 58 -6.79 -7.98 8.64
N PRO A 59 -7.04 -7.20 9.70
CA PRO A 59 -8.40 -7.07 10.21
C PRO A 59 -9.35 -6.31 9.28
N TRP A 60 -8.83 -5.53 8.31
CA TRP A 60 -9.66 -4.56 7.59
C TRP A 60 -9.29 -4.33 6.11
N ALA A 61 -8.20 -4.87 5.59
CA ALA A 61 -7.83 -4.76 4.18
C ALA A 61 -7.71 -6.13 3.49
N THR A 62 -7.83 -6.14 2.18
CA THR A 62 -7.40 -7.25 1.32
C THR A 62 -5.97 -6.99 0.87
N LEU A 63 -5.15 -8.04 0.84
CA LEU A 63 -3.72 -7.91 0.58
C LEU A 63 -3.32 -8.65 -0.68
N SER A 64 -2.52 -8.04 -1.54
CA SER A 64 -1.78 -8.74 -2.59
C SER A 64 -0.28 -8.66 -2.31
N GLY A 65 0.44 -9.75 -2.59
CA GLY A 65 1.88 -9.83 -2.37
C GLY A 65 2.58 -10.46 -3.56
N SER A 66 3.70 -9.86 -3.98
CA SER A 66 4.50 -10.32 -5.13
C SER A 66 5.84 -10.93 -4.68
N PRO A 67 5.87 -12.14 -4.06
CA PRO A 67 7.13 -12.75 -3.64
C PRO A 67 7.95 -13.24 -4.84
N ARG A 68 9.28 -13.09 -4.75
CA ARG A 68 10.22 -13.65 -5.75
C ARG A 68 10.27 -15.19 -5.73
N ALA A 69 10.08 -15.79 -4.56
CA ALA A 69 10.09 -17.25 -4.35
C ALA A 69 8.76 -17.73 -3.77
N ARG A 70 8.40 -18.99 -4.02
CA ARG A 70 7.20 -19.62 -3.44
C ARG A 70 7.25 -19.50 -1.92
N GLN A 71 6.13 -19.12 -1.33
CA GLN A 71 5.99 -19.00 0.11
C GLN A 71 5.48 -20.32 0.71
N GLU A 72 6.24 -20.90 1.64
CA GLU A 72 5.87 -22.14 2.34
C GLU A 72 4.64 -21.96 3.23
N THR A 73 4.53 -20.81 3.91
CA THR A 73 3.36 -20.44 4.71
C THR A 73 2.53 -19.38 3.98
N GLN A 74 1.29 -19.76 3.66
CA GLN A 74 0.26 -18.88 3.15
C GLN A 74 -0.43 -18.15 4.30
N LEU A 75 -0.56 -16.83 4.19
CA LEU A 75 -1.30 -16.01 5.14
C LEU A 75 -2.73 -15.82 4.66
N GLU A 76 -3.67 -15.82 5.60
CA GLU A 76 -5.09 -15.59 5.33
C GLU A 76 -5.31 -14.20 4.71
N ARG A 77 -6.26 -14.06 3.77
CA ARG A 77 -6.61 -12.78 3.12
C ARG A 77 -5.48 -12.13 2.30
N VAL A 78 -4.43 -12.90 1.99
CA VAL A 78 -3.35 -12.51 1.09
C VAL A 78 -3.47 -13.29 -0.21
N THR A 79 -3.65 -12.57 -1.32
CA THR A 79 -3.50 -13.10 -2.67
C THR A 79 -2.04 -13.01 -3.07
N TYR A 80 -1.39 -14.16 -3.26
CA TYR A 80 0.00 -14.21 -3.70
C TYR A 80 0.07 -14.24 -5.22
N LEU A 81 0.73 -13.25 -5.81
CA LEU A 81 0.96 -13.14 -7.24
C LEU A 81 2.44 -13.45 -7.51
N SER A 82 2.74 -14.25 -8.52
CA SER A 82 4.12 -14.62 -8.86
C SER A 82 4.33 -14.58 -10.37
N GLY A 83 5.59 -14.45 -10.78
CA GLY A 83 5.98 -14.28 -12.18
C GLY A 83 6.37 -12.84 -12.52
N PRO A 84 6.82 -12.60 -13.77
CA PRO A 84 7.38 -11.31 -14.18
C PRO A 84 6.41 -10.13 -14.03
N GLN A 85 5.11 -10.38 -14.18
CA GLN A 85 4.07 -9.34 -14.15
C GLN A 85 3.45 -9.12 -12.77
N ALA A 86 3.79 -9.95 -11.78
CA ALA A 86 3.10 -9.98 -10.48
C ALA A 86 3.11 -8.65 -9.72
N VAL A 87 4.16 -7.84 -9.88
CA VAL A 87 4.25 -6.50 -9.27
C VAL A 87 3.24 -5.56 -9.90
N HIS A 88 3.10 -5.60 -11.23
CA HIS A 88 2.13 -4.79 -11.97
C HIS A 88 0.70 -5.22 -11.64
N ASP A 89 0.43 -6.53 -11.71
CA ASP A 89 -0.90 -7.07 -11.43
C ASP A 89 -1.35 -6.77 -9.99
N ALA A 90 -0.43 -6.87 -9.02
CA ALA A 90 -0.70 -6.49 -7.64
C ALA A 90 -1.08 -5.01 -7.51
N ALA A 91 -0.37 -4.15 -8.26
CA ALA A 91 -0.49 -2.69 -8.19
C ALA A 91 -1.76 -2.15 -8.87
N GLU A 92 -2.17 -2.76 -9.99
CA GLU A 92 -3.32 -2.33 -10.80
C GLU A 92 -4.65 -2.45 -10.05
N GLU A 93 -4.83 -3.51 -9.27
CA GLU A 93 -6.07 -3.75 -8.52
C GLU A 93 -6.11 -3.06 -7.15
N ALA A 94 -5.01 -2.45 -6.70
CA ALA A 94 -4.89 -1.91 -5.35
C ALA A 94 -5.24 -0.42 -5.24
N ASN A 95 -5.89 -0.04 -4.14
CA ASN A 95 -6.08 1.36 -3.80
C ASN A 95 -4.80 1.98 -3.21
N TYR A 96 -3.98 1.16 -2.57
CA TYR A 96 -2.73 1.56 -1.94
C TYR A 96 -1.61 0.61 -2.31
N GLN A 97 -0.42 1.17 -2.57
CA GLN A 97 0.77 0.41 -2.87
C GLN A 97 1.83 0.68 -1.80
N ILE A 98 2.32 -0.39 -1.18
CA ILE A 98 3.40 -0.34 -0.20
C ILE A 98 4.62 -0.96 -0.86
N ASN A 99 5.57 -0.11 -1.23
CA ASN A 99 6.85 -0.58 -1.70
C ASN A 99 7.69 -1.10 -0.52
N ALA A 100 7.86 -2.42 -0.47
CA ALA A 100 8.73 -3.12 0.48
C ALA A 100 9.84 -3.90 -0.24
N LEU A 101 10.09 -3.60 -1.53
CA LEU A 101 11.19 -4.16 -2.29
C LEU A 101 12.52 -3.64 -1.73
N PRO A 102 13.57 -4.48 -1.67
CA PRO A 102 14.91 -3.99 -1.39
C PRO A 102 15.36 -3.05 -2.51
N LEU A 103 16.17 -2.05 -2.20
CA LEU A 103 16.83 -1.23 -3.21
C LEU A 103 17.95 -2.06 -3.87
N THR A 104 17.83 -2.31 -5.17
CA THR A 104 18.75 -3.08 -6.01
C THR A 104 18.75 -2.49 -7.42
N GLU A 105 19.71 -2.82 -8.28
CA GLU A 105 19.69 -2.38 -9.69
C GLU A 105 18.37 -2.75 -10.41
N ALA A 106 17.72 -3.85 -10.02
CA ALA A 106 16.47 -4.30 -10.61
C ALA A 106 15.22 -3.59 -10.08
N THR A 107 15.33 -2.82 -9.00
CA THR A 107 14.22 -2.15 -8.30
C THR A 107 14.44 -0.65 -8.14
N GLU A 108 15.63 -0.17 -8.52
CA GLU A 108 15.93 1.24 -8.68
C GLU A 108 15.20 1.77 -9.91
N MET A 109 14.48 2.86 -9.75
CA MET A 109 13.89 3.58 -10.88
C MET A 109 15.04 4.27 -11.64
N PRO A 110 15.15 4.12 -12.96
CA PRO A 110 16.15 4.85 -13.72
C PRO A 110 15.93 6.36 -13.54
N SER A 111 17.02 7.11 -13.36
CA SER A 111 17.07 8.53 -12.96
C SER A 111 16.49 9.54 -13.98
N VAL A 112 15.65 9.09 -14.93
CA VAL A 112 15.21 9.88 -16.10
C VAL A 112 14.04 10.85 -15.80
N TRP A 113 13.76 11.16 -14.53
CA TRP A 113 12.84 12.25 -14.17
C TRP A 113 13.57 13.55 -13.82
N GLY A 114 14.72 13.80 -14.46
CA GLY A 114 15.37 15.10 -14.52
C GLY A 114 15.16 15.75 -15.89
N SER A 115 14.36 16.81 -15.93
CA SER A 115 14.26 17.80 -17.02
C SER A 115 13.55 17.37 -18.32
N SER A 116 12.23 17.57 -18.35
CA SER A 116 11.54 18.03 -19.56
C SER A 116 10.36 18.91 -19.18
N HIS A 117 10.66 20.17 -18.86
CA HIS A 117 9.78 21.29 -19.16
C HIS A 117 10.58 22.18 -20.10
N GLY A 118 10.26 22.09 -21.40
CA GLY A 118 10.53 23.16 -22.36
C GLY A 118 9.43 24.19 -22.32
#